data_AF-A0A7C0XVS8-F1
#
_entry.id   AF-A0A7C0XVS8-F1
#
_cell.length_a   1.000
_cell.length_b   1.000
_cell.length_c   1.000
_cell.angle_alpha   90.00
_cell.angle_beta   90.00
_cell.angle_gamma   90.00
#
_symmetry.space_group_name_H-M   'P 1'
#
loop_
_entity.id
_entity.type
_entity.pdbx_description
1 polymer ?
#
loop_
_entity_poly.entity_id
_entity_poly.type
_entity_poly.pdbx_seq_one_letter_code
_entity_poly.pdbx_strand_id
1 'polypeptide(L)'
;MRKLRIFIFLITFFSLTGIYPVEGWVCGKAPHAKRPQRRKAGEGFPPLPLPATPLRRTEKKNPPAPPVLIGKVICGPDYKWTRAGNDAKNLLRIASRQIGVSYRAIKINLNKFSFDPEVIPILYITSVEPFIPDERFIPKFRNYLEKGGFIWANASSGSPDFTREFIKFVEKLYPDRNLYKIYSNHPLKNCFYNLENLKILDEGKEKKSDLNLRILNIGCRAAIIFSPYDLGCGWAMHTHPWGKRYVPEDAIKIGINMVTYCLGWIEYGKLYNLTPVFVEKKKKKEGKIYIGQIIHSGDWNPHPSALGRLLKKVAETTKTSVYLEPIYVDLKKDNLDDIPILYITGHFNPGFSDNELKKLRKFLLSGGSLIADSCCGSEEFTQSFRAIMKKILPEAKVEIYSKDHTIYQIPFKIEKFFYTFPHKNTPPLEVYTVNGSVCAVFSPYGLGGGWEGIPRPYTFNIESNQAVKIGVNIITYLMTH
;
A
#
# COMPACT_ATOMS: atom_id res chain seq x y z
N MET A 1 -17.86 57.59 65.02
CA MET A 1 -16.90 58.52 64.37
C MET A 1 -15.53 57.86 64.26
N ARG A 2 -15.08 57.54 63.04
CA ARG A 2 -13.69 57.65 62.55
C ARG A 2 -13.66 57.06 61.14
N LYS A 3 -13.45 57.94 60.15
CA LYS A 3 -13.22 57.61 58.75
C LYS A 3 -11.84 56.96 58.62
N LEU A 4 -11.75 55.78 58.00
CA LEU A 4 -10.48 55.16 57.60
C LEU A 4 -10.28 55.36 56.10
N ARG A 5 -9.20 56.06 55.75
CA ARG A 5 -8.79 56.37 54.36
C ARG A 5 -8.22 55.11 53.71
N ILE A 6 -8.74 54.77 52.54
CA ILE A 6 -8.22 53.71 51.65
C ILE A 6 -7.06 54.30 50.85
N PHE A 7 -5.86 53.71 50.99
CA PHE A 7 -4.71 53.98 50.13
C PHE A 7 -4.79 53.06 48.90
N ILE A 8 -4.83 53.67 47.71
CA ILE A 8 -4.77 52.98 46.42
C ILE A 8 -3.29 52.75 46.09
N PHE A 9 -2.87 51.48 46.04
CA PHE A 9 -1.57 51.09 45.48
C PHE A 9 -1.74 50.86 43.97
N LEU A 10 -1.21 51.78 43.15
CA LEU A 10 -0.99 51.56 41.72
C LEU A 10 0.21 50.63 41.56
N ILE A 11 -0.02 49.37 41.19
CA ILE A 11 1.04 48.46 40.74
C ILE A 11 1.19 48.65 39.23
N THR A 12 2.22 49.37 38.82
CA THR A 12 2.67 49.46 37.43
C THR A 12 3.27 48.12 37.00
N PHE A 13 2.50 47.32 36.25
CA PHE A 13 3.00 46.14 35.56
C PHE A 13 3.87 46.59 34.37
N PHE A 14 5.20 46.53 34.53
CA PHE A 14 6.13 46.59 33.40
C PHE A 14 5.96 45.31 32.58
N SER A 15 5.28 45.40 31.43
CA SER A 15 5.29 44.33 30.44
C SER A 15 6.68 44.27 29.80
N LEU A 16 7.53 43.37 30.29
CA LEU A 16 8.71 42.90 29.57
C LEU A 16 8.23 42.12 28.35
N THR A 17 7.97 42.83 27.25
CA THR A 17 7.87 42.24 25.92
C THR A 17 9.27 41.79 25.51
N GLY A 18 9.66 40.61 25.98
CA GLY A 18 10.77 39.87 25.40
C GLY A 18 10.40 39.53 23.96
N ILE A 19 10.92 40.33 23.02
CA ILE A 19 10.94 39.98 21.61
C ILE A 19 11.94 38.82 21.50
N TYR A 20 11.44 37.59 21.63
CA TYR A 20 12.19 36.42 21.19
C TYR A 20 12.30 36.52 19.67
N PRO A 21 13.52 36.59 19.09
CA PRO A 21 13.65 36.41 17.65
C PRO A 21 13.14 35.00 17.33
N VAL A 22 12.06 34.92 16.56
CA VAL A 22 11.63 33.69 15.89
C VAL A 22 12.66 33.40 14.81
N GLU A 23 13.86 32.99 15.20
CA GLU A 23 14.78 32.32 14.30
C GLU A 23 14.11 31.01 13.92
N GLY A 24 13.47 31.03 12.74
CA GLY A 24 12.89 29.86 12.14
C GLY A 24 13.91 28.72 12.15
N TRP A 25 13.43 27.51 12.40
CA TRP A 25 14.20 26.28 12.35
C TRP A 25 14.70 26.06 10.91
N VAL A 26 15.88 26.64 10.59
CA VAL A 26 16.42 26.64 9.22
C VAL A 26 17.09 25.30 8.96
N CYS A 27 16.48 24.49 8.10
CA CYS A 27 17.20 23.40 7.45
C CYS A 27 18.23 24.01 6.49
N GLY A 28 19.50 23.60 6.59
CA GLY A 28 20.57 24.14 5.73
C GLY A 28 20.14 24.14 4.26
N LYS A 29 20.21 25.31 3.62
CA LYS A 29 19.91 25.42 2.19
C LYS A 29 20.90 24.55 1.42
N ALA A 30 20.39 23.63 0.59
CA ALA A 30 21.23 22.89 -0.33
C ALA A 30 22.06 23.88 -1.17
N PRO A 31 23.34 23.58 -1.46
CA PRO A 31 24.19 24.47 -2.24
C PRO A 31 23.53 24.77 -3.59
N HIS A 32 23.58 26.05 -4.00
CA HIS A 32 22.99 26.48 -5.25
C HIS A 32 23.57 25.65 -6.41
N ALA A 33 22.70 25.04 -7.22
CA ALA A 33 23.13 24.43 -8.46
C ALA A 33 23.84 25.49 -9.31
N LYS A 34 25.04 25.18 -9.84
CA LYS A 34 25.74 26.06 -10.78
C LYS A 34 24.76 26.47 -11.87
N ARG A 35 24.60 27.77 -12.10
CA ARG A 35 23.74 28.29 -13.16
C ARG A 35 24.14 27.59 -14.46
N PRO A 36 23.20 26.99 -15.22
CA PRO A 36 23.53 26.43 -16.52
C PRO A 36 24.16 27.55 -17.34
N GLN A 37 25.31 27.27 -17.94
CA GLN A 37 26.01 28.21 -18.80
C GLN A 37 25.15 28.43 -20.05
N ARG A 38 24.23 29.39 -19.99
CA ARG A 38 23.54 29.90 -21.17
C ARG A 38 24.60 30.61 -22.00
N ARG A 39 25.13 29.94 -23.02
CA ARG A 39 25.72 30.64 -24.16
C ARG A 39 24.57 31.44 -24.78
N LYS A 40 24.55 32.75 -24.55
CA LYS A 40 23.73 33.63 -25.38
C LYS A 40 24.16 33.37 -26.82
N ALA A 41 23.21 33.04 -27.70
CA ALA A 41 23.45 33.18 -29.12
C ALA A 41 23.77 34.66 -29.33
N GLY A 42 25.04 34.99 -29.47
CA GLY A 42 25.42 36.31 -29.93
C GLY A 42 24.82 36.47 -31.30
N GLU A 43 23.98 37.48 -31.46
CA GLU A 43 23.64 38.08 -32.75
C GLU A 43 24.95 38.63 -33.33
N GLY A 44 25.75 37.74 -33.91
CA GLY A 44 26.87 38.13 -34.75
C GLY A 44 26.28 38.56 -36.08
N PHE A 45 26.23 39.88 -36.31
CA PHE A 45 25.90 40.45 -37.61
C PHE A 45 26.83 39.80 -38.66
N PRO A 46 26.30 39.16 -39.73
CA PRO A 46 27.15 38.62 -40.76
C PRO A 46 27.86 39.79 -41.46
N PRO A 47 29.19 39.74 -41.66
CA PRO A 47 29.86 40.74 -42.47
C PRO A 47 29.34 40.64 -43.91
N LEU A 48 28.80 41.74 -44.44
CA LEU A 48 28.39 41.87 -45.85
C LEU A 48 29.63 42.14 -46.73
N PRO A 49 29.63 41.71 -48.02
CA PRO A 49 28.48 41.36 -48.84
C PRO A 49 28.26 39.84 -49.06
N LEU A 50 26.99 39.48 -49.21
CA LEU A 50 26.49 38.12 -49.53
C LEU A 50 26.83 37.73 -50.99
N PRO A 51 26.99 36.43 -51.32
CA PRO A 51 26.07 35.35 -50.97
C PRO A 51 26.69 34.36 -49.97
N ALA A 52 26.34 34.51 -48.69
CA ALA A 52 26.64 33.47 -47.71
C ALA A 52 25.61 32.35 -47.86
N THR A 53 26.05 31.21 -48.42
CA THR A 53 25.30 29.96 -48.40
C THR A 53 24.98 29.61 -46.93
N PRO A 54 23.72 29.34 -46.55
CA PRO A 54 23.40 28.99 -45.17
C PRO A 54 24.16 27.72 -44.77
N LEU A 55 25.17 27.86 -43.90
CA LEU A 55 25.80 26.70 -43.28
C LEU A 55 24.74 25.99 -42.45
N ARG A 56 24.42 24.74 -42.84
CA ARG A 56 23.47 23.88 -42.11
C ARG A 56 24.02 23.61 -40.72
N ARG A 57 23.66 24.46 -39.76
CA ARG A 57 23.94 24.23 -38.34
C ARG A 57 23.09 23.07 -37.88
N THR A 58 23.75 21.96 -37.56
CA THR A 58 23.15 20.87 -36.80
C THR A 58 23.02 21.32 -35.35
N GLU A 59 21.91 21.99 -35.03
CA GLU A 59 21.54 22.18 -33.63
C GLU A 59 21.28 20.79 -33.02
N LYS A 60 22.09 20.42 -32.04
CA LYS A 60 21.87 19.21 -31.26
C LYS A 60 20.55 19.40 -30.50
N LYS A 61 19.45 18.87 -31.04
CA LYS A 61 18.15 18.88 -30.37
C LYS A 61 18.35 18.25 -28.98
N ASN A 62 18.03 19.01 -27.95
CA ASN A 62 18.03 18.45 -26.60
C ASN A 62 17.07 17.27 -26.59
N PRO A 63 17.43 16.14 -25.95
CA PRO A 63 16.51 15.03 -25.82
C PRO A 63 15.23 15.51 -25.13
N PRO A 64 14.07 14.90 -25.44
CA PRO A 64 12.82 15.24 -24.79
C PRO A 64 12.97 15.13 -23.27
N ALA A 65 12.34 16.05 -22.54
CA ALA A 65 12.40 16.03 -21.09
C ALA A 65 11.84 14.69 -20.57
N PRO A 66 12.46 14.10 -19.53
CA PRO A 66 11.95 12.87 -18.94
C PRO A 66 10.48 13.01 -18.51
N PRO A 67 9.70 11.92 -18.57
CA PRO A 67 8.32 11.91 -18.08
C PRO A 67 8.27 12.26 -16.58
N VAL A 68 7.15 12.87 -16.18
CA VAL A 68 6.92 13.22 -14.77
C VAL A 68 6.49 11.96 -14.04
N LEU A 69 7.18 11.63 -12.95
CA LEU A 69 6.78 10.52 -12.07
C LEU A 69 6.19 11.06 -10.77
N ILE A 70 6.80 12.11 -10.20
CA ILE A 70 6.44 12.64 -8.88
C ILE A 70 5.94 14.08 -8.99
N GLY A 71 4.72 14.33 -8.52
CA GLY A 71 4.19 15.65 -8.22
C GLY A 71 4.33 15.95 -6.73
N LYS A 72 5.29 16.81 -6.36
CA LYS A 72 5.47 17.27 -4.98
C LYS A 72 4.41 18.31 -4.65
N VAL A 73 3.50 17.99 -3.75
CA VAL A 73 2.35 18.82 -3.37
C VAL A 73 2.81 20.02 -2.55
N ILE A 74 2.48 21.22 -3.01
CA ILE A 74 2.71 22.46 -2.25
C ILE A 74 1.71 22.51 -1.09
N CYS A 75 2.20 22.35 0.14
CA CYS A 75 1.39 22.30 1.36
C CYS A 75 1.38 23.62 2.16
N GLY A 76 2.00 24.68 1.62
CA GLY A 76 2.10 25.98 2.27
C GLY A 76 3.07 26.92 1.55
N PRO A 77 3.48 28.03 2.16
CA PRO A 77 4.55 28.88 1.63
C PRO A 77 5.92 28.20 1.76
N ASP A 78 6.82 28.41 0.79
CA ASP A 78 8.07 27.64 0.60
C ASP A 78 8.95 27.49 1.87
N TYR A 79 8.92 28.45 2.79
CA TYR A 79 9.70 28.41 4.04
C TYR A 79 9.10 27.52 5.15
N LYS A 80 7.81 27.12 5.04
CA LYS A 80 7.12 26.31 6.06
C LYS A 80 7.04 24.83 5.71
N TRP A 81 6.69 24.50 4.46
CA TRP A 81 6.38 23.10 4.10
C TRP A 81 7.57 22.34 3.52
N THR A 82 8.49 22.99 2.80
CA THR A 82 9.58 22.30 2.08
C THR A 82 10.95 22.51 2.71
N ARG A 83 11.25 21.78 3.79
CA ARG A 83 12.61 21.75 4.39
C ARG A 83 13.68 21.11 3.49
N ALA A 84 13.27 20.21 2.60
CA ALA A 84 14.14 19.52 1.66
C ALA A 84 13.69 19.77 0.19
N GLY A 85 13.99 20.95 -0.37
CA GLY A 85 13.44 21.35 -1.67
C GLY A 85 13.86 20.49 -2.87
N ASN A 86 15.02 19.84 -2.79
CA ASN A 86 15.61 19.02 -3.86
C ASN A 86 15.45 17.50 -3.64
N ASP A 87 14.74 17.06 -2.59
CA ASP A 87 14.56 15.66 -2.18
C ASP A 87 14.15 14.72 -3.34
N ALA A 88 12.93 14.87 -3.86
CA ALA A 88 12.40 14.01 -4.91
C ALA A 88 13.21 14.09 -6.21
N LYS A 89 13.73 15.28 -6.55
CA LYS A 89 14.58 15.46 -7.73
C LYS A 89 15.91 14.70 -7.58
N ASN A 90 16.50 14.73 -6.38
CA ASN A 90 17.75 14.03 -6.13
C ASN A 90 17.54 12.52 -6.04
N LEU A 91 16.46 12.07 -5.39
CA LEU A 91 16.06 10.67 -5.37
C LEU A 91 15.92 10.11 -6.79
N LEU A 92 15.14 10.76 -7.66
CA LEU A 92 14.95 10.30 -9.03
C LEU A 92 16.24 10.32 -9.86
N ARG A 93 17.15 11.27 -9.60
CA ARG A 93 18.48 11.31 -10.24
C ARG A 93 19.36 10.14 -9.83
N ILE A 94 19.29 9.71 -8.56
CA ILE A 94 20.04 8.55 -8.07
C ILE A 94 19.38 7.26 -8.57
N ALA A 95 18.06 7.16 -8.44
CA ALA A 95 17.27 6.03 -8.92
C ALA A 95 17.47 5.80 -10.42
N SER A 96 17.52 6.85 -11.25
CA SER A 96 17.72 6.69 -12.70
C SER A 96 19.06 6.05 -13.07
N ARG A 97 20.10 6.25 -12.26
CA ARG A 97 21.41 5.62 -12.47
C ARG A 97 21.42 4.13 -12.13
N GLN A 98 20.53 3.71 -11.25
CA GLN A 98 20.46 2.33 -10.76
C GLN A 98 19.40 1.49 -11.48
N ILE A 99 18.24 2.08 -11.74
CA ILE A 99 17.10 1.44 -12.42
C ILE A 99 17.26 1.52 -13.95
N GLY A 100 18.04 2.48 -14.46
CA GLY A 100 18.25 2.68 -15.91
C GLY A 100 17.15 3.48 -16.61
N VAL A 101 16.13 3.97 -15.88
CA VAL A 101 15.04 4.80 -16.44
C VAL A 101 15.04 6.19 -15.82
N SER A 102 14.97 7.21 -16.67
CA SER A 102 14.97 8.61 -16.22
C SER A 102 13.56 9.16 -16.05
N TYR A 103 13.31 9.74 -14.88
CA TYR A 103 12.06 10.43 -14.54
C TYR A 103 12.37 11.79 -13.91
N ARG A 104 11.38 12.67 -13.86
CA ARG A 104 11.49 13.96 -13.16
C ARG A 104 10.38 14.16 -12.13
N ALA A 105 10.68 15.01 -11.16
CA ALA A 105 9.74 15.52 -10.18
C ALA A 105 9.38 16.98 -10.51
N ILE A 106 8.13 17.35 -10.29
CA ILE A 106 7.65 18.74 -10.40
C ILE A 106 6.91 19.15 -9.12
N LYS A 107 6.89 20.44 -8.79
CA LYS A 107 5.99 20.96 -7.75
C LYS A 107 4.58 21.11 -8.34
N ILE A 108 3.55 20.76 -7.56
CA ILE A 108 2.15 20.88 -7.99
C ILE A 108 1.33 21.68 -6.98
N ASN A 109 0.33 22.41 -7.48
CA ASN A 109 -0.68 23.07 -6.68
C ASN A 109 -2.00 22.32 -6.86
N LEU A 110 -2.63 21.90 -5.76
CA LEU A 110 -3.86 21.09 -5.79
C LEU A 110 -5.01 21.77 -6.54
N ASN A 111 -5.07 23.10 -6.56
CA ASN A 111 -6.11 23.84 -7.29
C ASN A 111 -5.96 23.73 -8.82
N LYS A 112 -4.74 23.52 -9.32
CA LYS A 112 -4.43 23.44 -10.76
C LYS A 112 -4.20 22.02 -11.24
N PHE A 113 -4.06 21.07 -10.33
CA PHE A 113 -3.76 19.68 -10.66
C PHE A 113 -5.03 18.93 -11.07
N SER A 114 -4.93 18.13 -12.13
CA SER A 114 -6.04 17.38 -12.70
C SER A 114 -6.42 16.12 -11.91
N PHE A 115 -5.58 15.65 -10.99
CA PHE A 115 -5.77 14.37 -10.29
C PHE A 115 -5.83 13.17 -11.25
N ASP A 116 -4.98 13.21 -12.26
CA ASP A 116 -4.81 12.13 -13.24
C ASP A 116 -3.50 11.35 -12.97
N PRO A 117 -3.59 10.06 -12.57
CA PRO A 117 -2.41 9.24 -12.31
C PRO A 117 -1.65 8.82 -13.57
N GLU A 118 -2.21 8.95 -14.77
CA GLU A 118 -1.47 8.70 -16.01
C GLU A 118 -0.46 9.82 -16.30
N VAL A 119 -0.80 11.05 -15.90
CA VAL A 119 0.06 12.22 -16.07
C VAL A 119 1.09 12.34 -14.93
N ILE A 120 0.63 12.14 -13.69
CA ILE A 120 1.47 12.18 -12.49
C ILE A 120 1.12 10.97 -11.61
N PRO A 121 1.87 9.85 -11.73
CA PRO A 121 1.57 8.63 -10.99
C PRO A 121 1.74 8.73 -9.47
N ILE A 122 2.58 9.64 -8.97
CA ILE A 122 2.90 9.75 -7.56
C ILE A 122 2.70 11.18 -7.06
N LEU A 123 1.83 11.35 -6.06
CA LEU A 123 1.75 12.58 -5.27
C LEU A 123 2.62 12.46 -4.04
N TYR A 124 3.58 13.36 -3.90
CA TYR A 124 4.47 13.39 -2.75
C TYR A 124 4.14 14.57 -1.83
N ILE A 125 3.65 14.25 -0.63
CA ILE A 125 3.22 15.17 0.42
C ILE A 125 4.27 15.13 1.53
N THR A 126 4.91 16.25 1.82
CA THR A 126 5.93 16.34 2.87
C THR A 126 5.82 17.69 3.56
N SER A 127 5.83 17.67 4.89
CA SER A 127 5.70 18.88 5.69
C SER A 127 6.11 18.60 7.13
N VAL A 128 6.47 19.65 7.86
CA VAL A 128 6.52 19.65 9.33
C VAL A 128 5.18 20.08 9.90
N GLU A 129 4.53 21.05 9.26
CA GLU A 129 3.20 21.53 9.61
C GLU A 129 2.13 20.50 9.25
N PRO A 130 0.98 20.48 9.96
CA PRO A 130 -0.20 19.72 9.59
C PRO A 130 -0.59 19.83 8.11
N PHE A 131 -0.93 18.69 7.51
CA PHE A 131 -1.57 18.67 6.19
C PHE A 131 -3.07 18.54 6.33
N ILE A 132 -3.78 19.66 6.12
CA ILE A 132 -5.24 19.75 6.22
C ILE A 132 -5.75 20.30 4.88
N PRO A 133 -6.01 19.43 3.88
CA PRO A 133 -6.55 19.88 2.61
C PRO A 133 -8.01 20.31 2.77
N ASP A 134 -8.43 21.25 1.92
CA ASP A 134 -9.84 21.62 1.78
C ASP A 134 -10.70 20.39 1.45
N GLU A 135 -11.88 20.28 2.07
CA GLU A 135 -12.76 19.13 1.94
C GLU A 135 -13.15 18.82 0.49
N ARG A 136 -13.16 19.83 -0.39
CA ARG A 136 -13.40 19.68 -1.83
C ARG A 136 -12.37 18.78 -2.53
N PHE A 137 -11.19 18.56 -1.94
CA PHE A 137 -10.16 17.69 -2.50
C PHE A 137 -10.28 16.22 -2.08
N ILE A 138 -11.02 15.91 -1.01
CA ILE A 138 -11.18 14.53 -0.50
C ILE A 138 -11.67 13.57 -1.61
N PRO A 139 -12.78 13.83 -2.33
CA PRO A 139 -13.21 12.94 -3.41
C PRO A 139 -12.20 12.86 -4.57
N LYS A 140 -11.44 13.94 -4.82
CA LYS A 140 -10.42 13.94 -5.88
C LYS A 140 -9.23 13.04 -5.55
N PHE A 141 -8.75 13.07 -4.30
CA PHE A 141 -7.71 12.15 -3.83
C PHE A 141 -8.18 10.71 -3.87
N ARG A 142 -9.41 10.43 -3.43
CA ARG A 142 -9.98 9.08 -3.47
C ARG A 142 -10.05 8.54 -4.91
N ASN A 143 -10.64 9.30 -5.82
CA ASN A 143 -10.72 8.91 -7.24
C ASN A 143 -9.33 8.77 -7.88
N TYR A 144 -8.37 9.64 -7.53
CA TYR A 144 -6.98 9.52 -7.99
C TYR A 144 -6.34 8.19 -7.56
N LEU A 145 -6.51 7.80 -6.30
CA LEU A 145 -6.00 6.55 -5.75
C LEU A 145 -6.70 5.34 -6.39
N GLU A 146 -8.03 5.38 -6.54
CA GLU A 146 -8.83 4.32 -7.17
C GLU A 146 -8.42 4.10 -8.64
N LYS A 147 -8.08 5.17 -9.38
CA LYS A 147 -7.53 5.10 -10.74
C LYS A 147 -6.07 4.63 -10.84
N GLY A 148 -5.46 4.22 -9.73
CA GLY A 148 -4.11 3.65 -9.70
C GLY A 148 -2.99 4.61 -9.26
N GLY A 149 -3.32 5.85 -8.89
CA GLY A 149 -2.34 6.82 -8.37
C GLY A 149 -1.79 6.45 -6.99
N PHE A 150 -0.61 6.97 -6.66
CA PHE A 150 0.04 6.77 -5.37
C PHE A 150 0.12 8.06 -4.57
N ILE A 151 -0.06 7.97 -3.25
CA ILE A 151 0.31 9.04 -2.33
C ILE A 151 1.50 8.58 -1.51
N TRP A 152 2.60 9.32 -1.61
CA TRP A 152 3.73 9.23 -0.70
C TRP A 152 3.65 10.36 0.31
N ALA A 153 3.65 10.03 1.59
CA ALA A 153 3.65 11.00 2.66
C ALA A 153 4.89 10.86 3.54
N ASN A 154 5.52 11.99 3.86
CA ASN A 154 6.72 12.04 4.67
C ASN A 154 6.57 13.08 5.78
N ALA A 155 6.63 12.63 7.03
CA ALA A 155 6.70 13.52 8.19
C ALA A 155 8.10 14.14 8.25
N SER A 156 8.24 15.38 7.78
CA SER A 156 9.54 16.05 7.79
C SER A 156 9.99 16.28 9.24
N SER A 157 11.28 16.06 9.48
CA SER A 157 11.92 15.98 10.80
C SER A 157 11.25 15.01 11.80
N GLY A 158 10.38 14.10 11.35
CA GLY A 158 9.60 13.21 12.21
C GLY A 158 8.41 13.89 12.89
N SER A 159 7.83 14.92 12.27
CA SER A 159 6.76 15.73 12.87
C SER A 159 5.55 14.90 13.37
N PRO A 160 5.21 14.96 14.68
CA PRO A 160 4.05 14.29 15.22
C PRO A 160 2.73 14.95 14.78
N ASP A 161 2.74 16.27 14.58
CA ASP A 161 1.54 17.02 14.18
C ASP A 161 1.14 16.71 12.74
N PHE A 162 2.12 16.67 11.82
CA PHE A 162 1.86 16.19 10.45
C PHE A 162 1.37 14.75 10.47
N THR A 163 2.01 13.88 11.25
CA THR A 163 1.64 12.46 11.37
C THR A 163 0.19 12.30 11.80
N ARG A 164 -0.23 12.99 12.86
CA ARG A 164 -1.59 12.91 13.40
C ARG A 164 -2.64 13.38 12.38
N GLU A 165 -2.43 14.55 11.78
CA GLU A 165 -3.42 15.10 10.84
C GLU A 165 -3.43 14.35 9.49
N PHE A 166 -2.28 13.82 9.05
CA PHE A 166 -2.24 12.96 7.87
C PHE A 166 -3.01 11.63 8.10
N ILE A 167 -2.91 11.02 9.28
CA ILE A 167 -3.70 9.83 9.61
C ILE A 167 -5.20 10.13 9.56
N LYS A 168 -5.64 11.23 10.18
CA LYS A 168 -7.04 11.68 10.10
C LYS A 168 -7.49 11.94 8.67
N PHE A 169 -6.62 12.50 7.82
CA PHE A 169 -6.91 12.68 6.40
C PHE A 169 -7.11 11.33 5.69
N VAL A 170 -6.29 10.33 5.98
CA VAL A 170 -6.44 8.97 5.44
C VAL A 170 -7.73 8.31 5.92
N GLU A 171 -8.07 8.44 7.21
CA GLU A 171 -9.33 7.94 7.79
C GLU A 171 -10.56 8.59 7.13
N LYS A 172 -10.49 9.88 6.79
CA LYS A 172 -11.55 10.56 6.02
C LYS A 172 -11.67 10.03 4.59
N LEU A 173 -10.56 9.62 3.95
CA LEU A 173 -10.59 9.05 2.59
C LEU A 173 -11.19 7.64 2.58
N TYR A 174 -10.79 6.81 3.56
CA TYR A 174 -11.19 5.42 3.68
C TYR A 174 -11.54 5.07 5.14
N PRO A 175 -12.79 5.34 5.58
CA PRO A 175 -13.20 5.10 6.97
C PRO A 175 -13.18 3.61 7.35
N ASP A 176 -13.32 2.71 6.37
CA ASP A 176 -13.36 1.27 6.59
C ASP A 176 -11.99 0.58 6.44
N ARG A 177 -10.90 1.36 6.27
CA ARG A 177 -9.53 0.84 6.09
C ARG A 177 -8.57 1.53 7.04
N ASN A 178 -7.54 0.82 7.46
CA ASN A 178 -6.50 1.37 8.32
C ASN A 178 -5.21 1.65 7.55
N LEU A 179 -4.37 2.50 8.15
CA LEU A 179 -3.00 2.70 7.71
C LEU A 179 -2.09 1.74 8.49
N TYR A 180 -1.88 0.54 7.96
CA TYR A 180 -1.20 -0.56 8.61
C TYR A 180 0.33 -0.39 8.60
N LYS A 181 1.03 -0.92 9.60
CA LYS A 181 2.48 -1.08 9.50
C LYS A 181 2.78 -2.09 8.39
N ILE A 182 3.83 -1.84 7.61
CA ILE A 182 4.28 -2.79 6.60
C ILE A 182 4.66 -4.15 7.23
N TYR A 183 4.11 -5.25 6.71
CA TYR A 183 4.39 -6.61 7.18
C TYR A 183 5.81 -7.07 6.78
N SER A 184 6.27 -8.19 7.34
CA SER A 184 7.67 -8.67 7.25
C SER A 184 8.14 -8.88 5.81
N ASN A 185 7.39 -9.62 5.01
CA ASN A 185 7.72 -9.98 3.62
C ASN A 185 7.06 -9.08 2.56
N HIS A 186 6.61 -7.89 2.93
CA HIS A 186 5.94 -6.99 1.98
C HIS A 186 6.88 -6.58 0.84
N PRO A 187 6.41 -6.54 -0.43
CA PRO A 187 7.25 -6.26 -1.60
C PRO A 187 8.18 -5.03 -1.52
N LEU A 188 7.71 -3.92 -0.93
CA LEU A 188 8.51 -2.71 -0.71
C LEU A 188 9.82 -2.96 0.05
N LYS A 189 9.95 -4.03 0.84
CA LYS A 189 11.18 -4.35 1.57
C LYS A 189 12.26 -5.02 0.72
N ASN A 190 11.91 -5.59 -0.44
CA ASN A 190 12.80 -6.50 -1.17
C ASN A 190 12.66 -6.43 -2.71
N CYS A 191 11.94 -5.45 -3.26
CA CYS A 191 11.76 -5.30 -4.71
C CYS A 191 13.01 -4.76 -5.45
N PHE A 192 13.97 -4.15 -4.75
CA PHE A 192 15.23 -3.70 -5.34
C PHE A 192 16.40 -3.91 -4.37
N TYR A 193 16.40 -3.21 -3.24
CA TYR A 193 17.26 -3.49 -2.09
C TYR A 193 16.55 -4.38 -1.08
N ASN A 194 17.32 -5.19 -0.35
CA ASN A 194 16.87 -5.81 0.89
C ASN A 194 16.95 -4.77 2.03
N LEU A 195 15.80 -4.32 2.54
CA LEU A 195 15.67 -3.26 3.55
C LEU A 195 15.68 -3.80 4.98
N GLU A 196 16.69 -4.61 5.30
CA GLU A 196 16.98 -5.11 6.63
C GLU A 196 18.07 -4.29 7.32
N ASN A 197 18.09 -4.28 8.66
CA ASN A 197 19.13 -3.62 9.46
C ASN A 197 19.28 -2.12 9.20
N LEU A 198 18.17 -1.42 8.98
CA LEU A 198 18.17 0.02 8.71
C LEU A 198 18.61 0.82 9.94
N LYS A 199 19.09 2.03 9.69
CA LYS A 199 19.50 2.97 10.73
C LYS A 199 18.70 4.27 10.69
N ILE A 200 18.42 4.79 11.87
CA ILE A 200 17.77 6.08 12.06
C ILE A 200 18.65 6.99 12.93
N LEU A 201 18.52 8.29 12.72
CA LEU A 201 18.94 9.31 13.68
C LEU A 201 17.71 9.73 14.48
N ASP A 202 17.80 9.60 15.80
CA ASP A 202 16.75 9.95 16.76
C ASP A 202 17.34 10.94 17.76
N GLU A 203 16.99 12.22 17.61
CA GLU A 203 17.66 13.33 18.31
C GLU A 203 19.19 13.26 18.18
N GLY A 204 19.64 13.00 16.94
CA GLY A 204 21.06 13.01 16.56
C GLY A 204 21.81 11.73 16.93
N LYS A 205 21.17 10.80 17.65
CA LYS A 205 21.75 9.51 18.02
C LYS A 205 21.37 8.44 17.00
N GLU A 206 22.37 7.76 16.47
CA GLU A 206 22.18 6.64 15.55
C GLU A 206 21.61 5.42 16.32
N LYS A 207 20.54 4.83 15.78
CA LYS A 207 19.90 3.62 16.32
C LYS A 207 19.54 2.66 15.20
N LYS A 208 19.61 1.36 15.45
CA LYS A 208 19.01 0.34 14.57
C LYS A 208 17.49 0.49 14.59
N SER A 209 16.86 0.29 13.44
CA SER A 209 15.41 0.33 13.29
C SER A 209 14.97 -0.59 12.17
N ASP A 210 13.75 -1.11 12.27
CA ASP A 210 13.06 -1.70 11.13
C ASP A 210 12.58 -0.62 10.16
N LEU A 211 12.11 -1.07 8.98
CA LEU A 211 11.35 -0.23 8.07
C LEU A 211 10.02 0.16 8.73
N ASN A 212 9.87 1.45 9.02
CA ASN A 212 8.74 2.04 9.71
C ASN A 212 7.82 2.74 8.73
N LEU A 213 7.50 2.09 7.60
CA LEU A 213 6.49 2.59 6.69
C LEU A 213 5.12 2.10 7.14
N ARG A 214 4.13 2.96 6.99
CA ARG A 214 2.72 2.59 7.06
C ARG A 214 2.09 2.65 5.69
N ILE A 215 1.20 1.71 5.41
CA ILE A 215 0.59 1.54 4.09
C ILE A 215 -0.92 1.41 4.20
N LEU A 216 -1.62 1.94 3.21
CA LEU A 216 -3.02 1.62 2.94
C LEU A 216 -3.08 0.94 1.59
N ASN A 217 -3.60 -0.27 1.58
CA ASN A 217 -3.73 -1.08 0.39
C ASN A 217 -5.06 -0.83 -0.32
N ILE A 218 -4.99 -0.70 -1.65
CA ILE A 218 -6.13 -0.85 -2.57
C ILE A 218 -5.80 -2.07 -3.43
N GLY A 219 -6.52 -3.16 -3.20
CA GLY A 219 -6.08 -4.48 -3.66
C GLY A 219 -4.78 -4.90 -3.00
N CYS A 220 -3.81 -5.41 -3.76
CA CYS A 220 -2.46 -5.69 -3.26
C CYS A 220 -1.49 -4.51 -3.42
N ARG A 221 -1.96 -3.36 -3.92
CA ARG A 221 -1.12 -2.18 -4.13
C ARG A 221 -1.15 -1.30 -2.89
N ALA A 222 0.01 -1.02 -2.32
CA ALA A 222 0.21 0.01 -1.30
C ALA A 222 -0.02 1.39 -1.95
N ALA A 223 -1.27 1.83 -1.99
CA ALA A 223 -1.71 3.03 -2.69
C ALA A 223 -1.32 4.29 -1.93
N ILE A 224 -1.33 4.24 -0.60
CA ILE A 224 -0.75 5.27 0.26
C ILE A 224 0.45 4.65 0.99
N ILE A 225 1.61 5.31 0.88
CA ILE A 225 2.84 4.94 1.60
C ILE A 225 3.24 6.14 2.46
N PHE A 226 3.19 5.97 3.77
CA PHE A 226 3.49 7.00 4.74
C PHE A 226 4.74 6.64 5.57
N SER A 227 5.69 7.57 5.61
CA SER A 227 6.86 7.50 6.50
C SER A 227 6.71 8.49 7.66
N PRO A 228 6.53 8.02 8.91
CA PRO A 228 6.59 8.86 10.10
C PRO A 228 8.02 9.29 10.45
N TYR A 229 9.04 8.62 9.91
CA TYR A 229 10.44 9.04 10.04
C TYR A 229 10.86 9.76 8.76
N ASP A 230 11.60 10.86 8.89
CA ASP A 230 11.94 11.67 7.73
C ASP A 230 12.87 10.93 6.75
N LEU A 231 12.40 10.78 5.51
CA LEU A 231 13.14 10.31 4.34
C LEU A 231 13.68 11.48 3.50
N GLY A 232 12.96 12.62 3.52
CA GLY A 232 13.22 13.79 2.67
C GLY A 232 14.59 14.42 2.92
N CYS A 233 15.02 14.53 4.18
CA CYS A 233 16.38 14.99 4.51
C CYS A 233 17.46 14.11 3.85
N GLY A 234 17.34 12.78 4.01
CA GLY A 234 18.27 11.82 3.41
C GLY A 234 18.25 11.87 1.89
N TRP A 235 17.05 11.98 1.28
CA TRP A 235 16.92 12.15 -0.17
C TRP A 235 17.55 13.44 -0.68
N ALA A 236 17.59 14.49 0.13
CA ALA A 236 18.25 15.75 -0.18
C ALA A 236 19.74 15.78 0.22
N MET A 237 20.31 14.67 0.69
CA MET A 237 21.71 14.51 1.13
C MET A 237 22.12 15.48 2.25
N HIS A 238 21.23 15.71 3.22
CA HIS A 238 21.57 16.45 4.43
C HIS A 238 20.92 15.84 5.67
N THR A 239 21.46 16.15 6.84
CA THR A 239 20.93 15.77 8.15
C THR A 239 21.05 16.93 9.13
N HIS A 240 20.43 16.80 10.30
CA HIS A 240 20.52 17.74 11.41
C HIS A 240 20.34 16.98 12.74
N PRO A 241 20.68 17.56 13.91
CA PRO A 241 20.74 16.81 15.17
C PRO A 241 19.40 16.63 15.90
N TRP A 242 18.34 17.38 15.60
CA TRP A 242 17.03 17.22 16.26
C TRP A 242 16.04 16.38 15.46
N GLY A 243 15.06 15.73 16.07
CA GLY A 243 13.99 14.98 15.41
C GLY A 243 14.39 13.60 14.88
N LYS A 244 13.45 12.92 14.20
CA LYS A 244 13.57 11.50 13.82
C LYS A 244 13.62 11.28 12.30
N ARG A 245 14.68 10.65 11.80
CA ARG A 245 14.93 10.47 10.36
C ARG A 245 15.72 9.21 10.05
N TYR A 246 15.62 8.71 8.84
CA TYR A 246 16.56 7.70 8.34
C TYR A 246 17.92 8.33 8.05
N VAL A 247 19.01 7.57 8.22
CA VAL A 247 20.32 8.01 7.72
C VAL A 247 20.27 8.12 6.19
N PRO A 248 21.03 9.05 5.56
CA PRO A 248 20.91 9.31 4.12
C PRO A 248 21.02 8.06 3.24
N GLU A 249 21.94 7.16 3.54
CA GLU A 249 22.19 5.93 2.78
C GLU A 249 20.95 5.03 2.76
N ASP A 250 20.35 4.81 3.92
CA ASP A 250 19.16 3.97 4.06
C ASP A 250 17.91 4.68 3.56
N ALA A 251 17.78 5.99 3.76
CA ALA A 251 16.70 6.79 3.17
C ALA A 251 16.70 6.66 1.64
N ILE A 252 17.87 6.72 0.99
CA ILE A 252 18.01 6.53 -0.45
C ILE A 252 17.60 5.12 -0.87
N LYS A 253 18.06 4.06 -0.18
CA LYS A 253 17.63 2.68 -0.48
C LYS A 253 16.11 2.52 -0.38
N ILE A 254 15.50 3.06 0.69
CA ILE A 254 14.04 3.06 0.88
C ILE A 254 13.36 3.78 -0.28
N GLY A 255 13.84 4.98 -0.64
CA GLY A 255 13.28 5.75 -1.74
C GLY A 255 13.37 5.02 -3.09
N ILE A 256 14.47 4.30 -3.35
CA ILE A 256 14.65 3.53 -4.58
C ILE A 256 13.71 2.33 -4.62
N ASN A 257 13.53 1.62 -3.50
CA ASN A 257 12.50 0.59 -3.40
C ASN A 257 11.09 1.17 -3.63
N MET A 258 10.78 2.32 -3.05
CA MET A 258 9.48 2.98 -3.27
C MET A 258 9.26 3.32 -4.75
N VAL A 259 10.27 3.87 -5.44
CA VAL A 259 10.23 4.14 -6.89
C VAL A 259 10.02 2.83 -7.67
N THR A 260 10.85 1.81 -7.45
CA THR A 260 10.78 0.52 -8.16
C THR A 260 9.43 -0.16 -7.95
N TYR A 261 8.93 -0.16 -6.72
CA TYR A 261 7.60 -0.67 -6.39
C TYR A 261 6.53 0.08 -7.18
N CYS A 262 6.48 1.41 -7.11
CA CYS A 262 5.46 2.17 -7.82
C CYS A 262 5.49 1.90 -9.33
N LEU A 263 6.68 1.87 -9.94
CA LEU A 263 6.84 1.57 -11.36
C LEU A 263 6.29 0.20 -11.75
N GLY A 264 6.53 -0.83 -10.93
CA GLY A 264 5.96 -2.17 -11.17
C GLY A 264 4.44 -2.23 -11.02
N TRP A 265 3.86 -1.39 -10.15
CA TRP A 265 2.45 -1.45 -9.78
C TRP A 265 1.53 -0.47 -10.53
N ILE A 266 2.06 0.37 -11.43
CA ILE A 266 1.24 1.31 -12.25
C ILE A 266 0.19 0.56 -13.06
N GLU A 267 0.59 -0.49 -13.80
CA GLU A 267 -0.32 -1.25 -14.66
C GLU A 267 -1.38 -2.01 -13.83
N TYR A 268 -1.00 -2.55 -12.68
CA TYR A 268 -1.97 -3.16 -11.75
C TYR A 268 -3.06 -2.17 -11.33
N GLY A 269 -2.67 -0.94 -10.96
CA GLY A 269 -3.61 0.10 -10.54
C GLY A 269 -4.67 0.42 -11.60
N LYS A 270 -4.26 0.46 -12.88
CA LYS A 270 -5.17 0.67 -14.01
C LYS A 270 -6.13 -0.50 -14.18
N LEU A 271 -5.62 -1.73 -14.19
CA LEU A 271 -6.41 -2.94 -14.41
C LEU A 271 -7.39 -3.20 -13.26
N TYR A 272 -6.98 -2.97 -12.02
CA TYR A 272 -7.81 -3.19 -10.83
C TYR A 272 -9.11 -2.38 -10.89
N ASN A 273 -9.03 -1.10 -11.28
CA ASN A 273 -10.20 -0.23 -11.40
C ASN A 273 -11.16 -0.65 -12.53
N LEU A 274 -10.65 -1.33 -13.56
CA LEU A 274 -11.45 -1.77 -14.71
C LEU A 274 -12.07 -3.16 -14.51
N THR A 275 -11.68 -3.88 -13.45
CA THR A 275 -12.09 -5.27 -13.26
C THR A 275 -13.50 -5.35 -12.68
N PRO A 276 -14.46 -5.99 -13.38
CA PRO A 276 -15.85 -6.01 -12.95
C PRO A 276 -16.05 -6.93 -11.74
N VAL A 277 -16.88 -6.48 -10.81
CA VAL A 277 -17.40 -7.29 -9.70
C VAL A 277 -18.75 -7.87 -10.11
N PHE A 278 -18.96 -9.16 -9.82
CA PHE A 278 -20.24 -9.81 -10.11
C PHE A 278 -21.32 -9.30 -9.16
N VAL A 279 -22.48 -8.96 -9.71
CA VAL A 279 -23.69 -8.56 -8.97
C VAL A 279 -24.86 -9.38 -9.48
N GLU A 280 -25.49 -10.19 -8.64
CA GLU A 280 -26.70 -10.92 -8.98
C GLU A 280 -27.93 -10.14 -8.49
N LYS A 281 -28.78 -9.66 -9.42
CA LYS A 281 -30.01 -8.91 -9.07
C LYS A 281 -31.13 -9.78 -8.47
N LYS A 282 -30.97 -11.11 -8.40
CA LYS A 282 -32.03 -12.05 -8.00
C LYS A 282 -31.77 -12.57 -6.59
N LYS A 283 -32.84 -12.69 -5.79
CA LYS A 283 -32.79 -13.27 -4.44
C LYS A 283 -32.17 -14.67 -4.44
N LYS A 284 -31.57 -15.04 -3.30
CA LYS A 284 -31.10 -16.41 -3.00
C LYS A 284 -32.15 -17.44 -3.45
N LYS A 285 -31.71 -18.48 -4.16
CA LYS A 285 -32.52 -19.60 -4.63
C LYS A 285 -32.05 -20.90 -4.00
N GLU A 286 -32.98 -21.78 -3.63
CA GLU A 286 -32.65 -23.14 -3.19
C GLU A 286 -31.85 -23.90 -4.27
N GLY A 287 -30.95 -24.79 -3.83
CA GLY A 287 -30.11 -25.62 -4.71
C GLY A 287 -28.87 -24.93 -5.30
N LYS A 288 -28.55 -23.69 -4.89
CA LYS A 288 -27.28 -23.03 -5.22
C LYS A 288 -26.25 -23.18 -4.11
N ILE A 289 -24.97 -23.32 -4.48
CA ILE A 289 -23.86 -23.19 -3.53
C ILE A 289 -23.67 -21.73 -3.14
N TYR A 290 -23.55 -21.49 -1.83
CA TYR A 290 -23.25 -20.19 -1.23
C TYR A 290 -21.89 -20.22 -0.54
N ILE A 291 -21.06 -19.22 -0.81
CA ILE A 291 -19.82 -19.00 -0.07
C ILE A 291 -19.90 -17.63 0.60
N GLY A 292 -19.75 -17.62 1.93
CA GLY A 292 -19.75 -16.40 2.73
C GLY A 292 -18.33 -15.86 2.94
N GLN A 293 -18.03 -14.63 2.52
CA GLN A 293 -16.75 -13.98 2.78
C GLN A 293 -16.81 -13.22 4.12
N ILE A 294 -15.92 -13.56 5.04
CA ILE A 294 -15.89 -12.99 6.38
C ILE A 294 -15.37 -11.55 6.35
N ILE A 295 -16.10 -10.62 6.97
CA ILE A 295 -15.67 -9.24 7.22
C ILE A 295 -14.77 -9.20 8.47
N HIS A 296 -13.63 -8.51 8.39
CA HIS A 296 -12.70 -8.33 9.50
C HIS A 296 -11.80 -7.10 9.33
N SER A 297 -11.04 -6.71 10.36
CA SER A 297 -10.23 -5.47 10.32
C SER A 297 -8.90 -5.61 9.56
N GLY A 298 -8.45 -6.83 9.27
CA GLY A 298 -7.18 -7.14 8.59
C GLY A 298 -7.16 -7.04 7.06
N ASP A 299 -7.84 -6.06 6.46
CA ASP A 299 -8.03 -5.91 4.99
C ASP A 299 -8.75 -7.12 4.38
N TRP A 300 -10.03 -7.29 4.76
CA TRP A 300 -10.85 -8.49 4.49
C TRP A 300 -11.27 -8.69 3.03
N ASN A 301 -11.19 -7.64 2.19
CA ASN A 301 -11.59 -7.69 0.79
C ASN A 301 -10.59 -7.00 -0.14
N PRO A 302 -9.37 -7.57 -0.29
CA PRO A 302 -8.39 -7.05 -1.23
C PRO A 302 -8.79 -7.36 -2.68
N HIS A 303 -9.52 -8.45 -2.93
CA HIS A 303 -9.90 -8.88 -4.28
C HIS A 303 -11.43 -9.05 -4.43
N PRO A 304 -12.21 -7.95 -4.53
CA PRO A 304 -13.67 -8.02 -4.62
C PRO A 304 -14.18 -8.85 -5.81
N SER A 305 -13.41 -8.93 -6.89
CA SER A 305 -13.79 -9.68 -8.10
C SER A 305 -13.43 -11.17 -8.03
N ALA A 306 -12.53 -11.58 -7.14
CA ALA A 306 -11.90 -12.90 -7.16
C ALA A 306 -12.90 -14.05 -6.92
N LEU A 307 -13.69 -13.98 -5.86
CA LEU A 307 -14.58 -15.07 -5.47
C LEU A 307 -15.66 -15.35 -6.53
N GLY A 308 -16.30 -14.30 -7.07
CA GLY A 308 -17.29 -14.46 -8.13
C GLY A 308 -16.71 -15.05 -9.42
N ARG A 309 -15.48 -14.68 -9.79
CA ARG A 309 -14.76 -15.27 -10.94
C ARG A 309 -14.45 -16.75 -10.71
N LEU A 310 -14.02 -17.10 -9.50
CA LEU A 310 -13.78 -18.49 -9.11
C LEU A 310 -15.07 -19.30 -9.20
N LEU A 311 -16.16 -18.81 -8.59
CA LEU A 311 -17.45 -19.49 -8.60
C LEU A 311 -17.99 -19.67 -10.02
N LYS A 312 -17.83 -18.67 -10.89
CA LYS A 312 -18.14 -18.81 -12.32
C LYS A 312 -17.36 -19.99 -12.93
N LYS A 313 -16.07 -20.10 -12.63
CA LYS A 313 -15.25 -21.21 -13.12
C LYS A 313 -15.69 -22.56 -12.55
N VAL A 314 -16.08 -22.61 -11.28
CA VAL A 314 -16.66 -23.82 -10.66
C VAL A 314 -17.90 -24.24 -11.46
N ALA A 315 -18.86 -23.34 -11.65
CA ALA A 315 -20.10 -23.62 -12.38
C ALA A 315 -19.84 -24.13 -13.81
N GLU A 316 -18.92 -23.51 -14.53
CA GLU A 316 -18.53 -23.94 -15.89
C GLU A 316 -17.93 -25.36 -15.91
N THR A 317 -17.11 -25.68 -14.91
CA THR A 317 -16.32 -26.92 -14.83
C THR A 317 -17.15 -28.09 -14.32
N THR A 318 -17.89 -27.90 -13.23
CA THR A 318 -18.62 -28.98 -12.53
C THR A 318 -20.09 -29.05 -12.93
N LYS A 319 -20.59 -28.11 -13.74
CA LYS A 319 -22.01 -27.93 -14.08
C LYS A 319 -22.92 -27.71 -12.87
N THR A 320 -22.34 -27.32 -11.72
CA THR A 320 -23.10 -27.00 -10.50
C THR A 320 -23.73 -25.61 -10.58
N SER A 321 -24.92 -25.45 -10.00
CA SER A 321 -25.52 -24.13 -9.80
C SER A 321 -24.88 -23.41 -8.62
N VAL A 322 -24.33 -22.22 -8.85
CA VAL A 322 -23.67 -21.40 -7.82
C VAL A 322 -24.29 -20.01 -7.77
N TYR A 323 -24.14 -19.34 -6.63
CA TYR A 323 -24.44 -17.92 -6.50
C TYR A 323 -23.14 -17.13 -6.69
N LEU A 324 -23.05 -16.31 -7.74
CA LEU A 324 -21.81 -15.64 -8.13
C LEU A 324 -21.48 -14.40 -7.30
N GLU A 325 -22.49 -13.77 -6.72
CA GLU A 325 -22.28 -12.59 -5.87
C GLU A 325 -21.74 -13.02 -4.50
N PRO A 326 -20.62 -12.44 -4.03
CA PRO A 326 -20.10 -12.71 -2.70
C PRO A 326 -21.12 -12.35 -1.62
N ILE A 327 -21.35 -13.26 -0.68
CA ILE A 327 -22.15 -12.98 0.52
C ILE A 327 -21.20 -12.50 1.60
N TYR A 328 -21.27 -11.23 1.98
CA TYR A 328 -20.44 -10.72 3.08
C TYR A 328 -21.04 -11.12 4.43
N VAL A 329 -20.20 -11.64 5.31
CA VAL A 329 -20.59 -12.21 6.60
C VAL A 329 -19.89 -11.46 7.73
N ASP A 330 -20.66 -10.79 8.56
CA ASP A 330 -20.24 -10.24 9.84
C ASP A 330 -20.50 -11.27 10.94
N LEU A 331 -19.42 -11.89 11.43
CA LEU A 331 -19.50 -12.92 12.48
C LEU A 331 -20.16 -12.39 13.77
N LYS A 332 -20.21 -11.08 14.01
CA LYS A 332 -20.86 -10.53 15.21
C LYS A 332 -22.38 -10.68 15.18
N LYS A 333 -23.00 -10.62 13.99
CA LYS A 333 -24.46 -10.49 13.87
C LYS A 333 -25.13 -11.48 12.92
N ASP A 334 -24.46 -11.93 11.85
CA ASP A 334 -25.11 -12.67 10.79
C ASP A 334 -25.30 -14.16 11.14
N ASN A 335 -26.41 -14.78 10.75
CA ASN A 335 -26.59 -16.22 10.91
C ASN A 335 -25.81 -17.00 9.83
N LEU A 336 -25.27 -18.17 10.21
CA LEU A 336 -24.44 -19.02 9.35
C LEU A 336 -25.14 -20.30 8.89
N ASP A 337 -26.37 -20.57 9.34
CA ASP A 337 -27.07 -21.84 9.09
C ASP A 337 -27.20 -22.21 7.60
N ASP A 338 -27.36 -21.22 6.72
CA ASP A 338 -27.50 -21.41 5.26
C ASP A 338 -26.16 -21.32 4.48
N ILE A 339 -25.03 -21.27 5.18
CA ILE A 339 -23.72 -21.04 4.57
C ILE A 339 -22.83 -22.26 4.77
N PRO A 340 -22.67 -23.16 3.78
CA PRO A 340 -21.86 -24.36 3.95
C PRO A 340 -20.35 -24.06 4.00
N ILE A 341 -19.91 -23.02 3.29
CA ILE A 341 -18.49 -22.68 3.15
C ILE A 341 -18.29 -21.19 3.46
N LEU A 342 -17.34 -20.89 4.34
CA LEU A 342 -16.82 -19.56 4.56
C LEU A 342 -15.50 -19.34 3.83
N TYR A 343 -15.24 -18.10 3.43
CA TYR A 343 -13.99 -17.64 2.84
C TYR A 343 -13.41 -16.51 3.68
N ILE A 344 -12.11 -16.58 3.98
CA ILE A 344 -11.37 -15.50 4.64
C ILE A 344 -10.07 -15.21 3.90
N THR A 345 -9.76 -13.93 3.74
CA THR A 345 -8.50 -13.48 3.14
C THR A 345 -8.12 -12.13 3.69
N GLY A 346 -6.82 -11.82 3.68
CA GLY A 346 -6.34 -10.49 4.01
C GLY A 346 -4.83 -10.41 4.02
N HIS A 347 -4.34 -9.19 4.27
CA HIS A 347 -2.91 -8.92 4.42
C HIS A 347 -2.48 -8.86 5.89
N PHE A 348 -3.39 -8.53 6.82
CA PHE A 348 -3.06 -8.24 8.21
C PHE A 348 -3.91 -9.08 9.16
N ASN A 349 -3.60 -9.03 10.45
CA ASN A 349 -4.36 -9.76 11.47
C ASN A 349 -5.87 -9.43 11.40
N PRO A 350 -6.76 -10.44 11.25
CA PRO A 350 -8.21 -10.24 11.21
C PRO A 350 -8.79 -9.54 12.45
N GLY A 351 -8.17 -9.68 13.62
CA GLY A 351 -8.58 -8.96 14.83
C GLY A 351 -9.91 -9.41 15.44
N PHE A 352 -10.29 -10.68 15.27
CA PHE A 352 -11.54 -11.22 15.83
C PHE A 352 -11.59 -11.16 17.36
N SER A 353 -12.75 -10.78 17.88
CA SER A 353 -13.09 -10.90 19.30
C SER A 353 -13.32 -12.35 19.72
N ASP A 354 -13.31 -12.63 21.03
CA ASP A 354 -13.56 -13.98 21.55
C ASP A 354 -14.95 -14.52 21.19
N ASN A 355 -15.95 -13.65 21.03
CA ASN A 355 -17.30 -14.06 20.61
C ASN A 355 -17.32 -14.48 19.13
N GLU A 356 -16.64 -13.73 18.26
CA GLU A 356 -16.49 -14.09 16.84
C GLU A 356 -15.73 -15.41 16.70
N LEU A 357 -14.67 -15.61 17.47
CA LEU A 357 -13.90 -16.86 17.51
C LEU A 357 -14.72 -18.06 17.99
N LYS A 358 -15.56 -17.88 19.04
CA LYS A 358 -16.49 -18.93 19.51
C LYS A 358 -17.51 -19.31 18.43
N LYS A 359 -18.04 -18.33 17.71
CA LYS A 359 -19.00 -18.57 16.62
C LYS A 359 -18.33 -19.30 15.45
N LEU A 360 -17.12 -18.90 15.08
CA LEU A 360 -16.33 -19.58 14.05
C LEU A 360 -16.02 -21.02 14.47
N ARG A 361 -15.60 -21.28 15.71
CA ARG A 361 -15.42 -22.65 16.22
C ARG A 361 -16.71 -23.48 16.10
N LYS A 362 -17.84 -22.93 16.55
CA LYS A 362 -19.14 -23.61 16.47
C LYS A 362 -19.49 -23.98 15.02
N PHE A 363 -19.29 -23.04 14.10
CA PHE A 363 -19.51 -23.26 12.67
C PHE A 363 -18.69 -24.45 12.14
N LEU A 364 -17.38 -24.45 12.40
CA LEU A 364 -16.46 -25.49 11.93
C LEU A 364 -16.77 -26.87 12.55
N LEU A 365 -17.13 -26.92 13.83
CA LEU A 365 -17.49 -28.18 14.50
C LEU A 365 -18.88 -28.70 14.10
N SER A 366 -19.73 -27.85 13.51
CA SER A 366 -21.07 -28.26 13.04
C SER A 366 -21.07 -28.76 11.59
N GLY A 367 -19.89 -28.93 10.98
CA GLY A 367 -19.74 -29.40 9.60
C GLY A 367 -19.53 -28.31 8.55
N GLY A 368 -19.50 -27.04 8.94
CA GLY A 368 -19.14 -25.95 8.04
C GLY A 368 -17.65 -25.99 7.68
N SER A 369 -17.31 -25.61 6.44
CA SER A 369 -15.91 -25.55 5.99
C SER A 369 -15.39 -24.12 5.83
N LEU A 370 -14.09 -23.92 6.02
CA LEU A 370 -13.42 -22.63 5.81
C LEU A 370 -12.32 -22.71 4.76
N ILE A 371 -12.41 -21.87 3.75
CA ILE A 371 -11.33 -21.60 2.80
C ILE A 371 -10.61 -20.34 3.29
N ALA A 372 -9.31 -20.43 3.52
CA ALA A 372 -8.49 -19.32 3.94
C ALA A 372 -7.35 -19.06 2.95
N ASP A 373 -7.10 -17.78 2.66
CA ASP A 373 -6.11 -17.37 1.67
C ASP A 373 -5.30 -16.17 2.14
N SER A 374 -3.99 -16.35 2.31
CA SER A 374 -3.10 -15.25 2.66
C SER A 374 -2.83 -14.36 1.44
N CYS A 375 -3.45 -13.18 1.44
CA CYS A 375 -3.40 -12.29 0.29
C CYS A 375 -1.96 -11.85 0.01
N CYS A 376 -1.53 -12.02 -1.24
CA CYS A 376 -0.19 -11.68 -1.70
C CYS A 376 0.94 -12.41 -0.93
N GLY A 377 0.60 -13.54 -0.28
CA GLY A 377 1.48 -14.35 0.54
C GLY A 377 1.91 -13.66 1.83
N SER A 378 1.05 -12.80 2.42
CA SER A 378 1.37 -12.06 3.63
C SER A 378 1.76 -13.00 4.79
N GLU A 379 2.95 -12.79 5.34
CA GLU A 379 3.39 -13.56 6.49
C GLU A 379 2.60 -13.17 7.76
N GLU A 380 2.19 -11.91 7.90
CA GLU A 380 1.41 -11.46 9.06
C GLU A 380 0.04 -12.11 9.13
N PHE A 381 -0.69 -12.16 8.00
CA PHE A 381 -1.97 -12.87 7.93
C PHE A 381 -1.76 -14.37 8.16
N THR A 382 -0.72 -14.96 7.55
CA THR A 382 -0.40 -16.38 7.72
C THR A 382 -0.18 -16.77 9.18
N GLN A 383 0.66 -16.01 9.89
CA GLN A 383 0.94 -16.24 11.31
C GLN A 383 -0.33 -16.03 12.15
N SER A 384 -1.10 -14.98 11.86
CA SER A 384 -2.35 -14.67 12.57
C SER A 384 -3.40 -15.77 12.37
N PHE A 385 -3.58 -16.26 11.15
CA PHE A 385 -4.53 -17.33 10.83
C PHE A 385 -4.17 -18.63 11.55
N ARG A 386 -2.90 -19.06 11.48
CA ARG A 386 -2.44 -20.26 12.19
C ARG A 386 -2.64 -20.14 13.71
N ALA A 387 -2.39 -18.95 14.29
CA ALA A 387 -2.64 -18.70 15.71
C ALA A 387 -4.13 -18.74 16.06
N ILE A 388 -5.00 -18.18 15.21
CA ILE A 388 -6.47 -18.27 15.35
C ILE A 388 -6.89 -19.73 15.33
N MET A 389 -6.51 -20.50 14.31
CA MET A 389 -6.88 -21.92 14.18
C MET A 389 -6.40 -22.75 15.37
N LYS A 390 -5.17 -22.54 15.85
CA LYS A 390 -4.66 -23.20 17.06
C LYS A 390 -5.48 -22.86 18.31
N LYS A 391 -5.97 -21.63 18.43
CA LYS A 391 -6.81 -21.20 19.56
C LYS A 391 -8.22 -21.79 19.47
N ILE A 392 -8.82 -21.82 18.28
CA ILE A 392 -10.22 -22.23 18.10
C ILE A 392 -10.42 -23.70 17.79
N LEU A 393 -9.39 -24.43 17.37
CA LEU A 393 -9.41 -25.86 17.08
C LEU A 393 -8.07 -26.51 17.49
N PRO A 394 -7.69 -26.49 18.78
CA PRO A 394 -6.46 -27.13 19.26
C PRO A 394 -6.41 -28.64 18.97
N GLU A 395 -7.56 -29.29 18.78
CA GLU A 395 -7.68 -30.70 18.42
C GLU A 395 -7.47 -30.99 16.93
N ALA A 396 -7.39 -29.96 16.07
CA ALA A 396 -7.27 -30.16 14.64
C ALA A 396 -5.89 -30.71 14.26
N LYS A 397 -5.87 -31.76 13.45
CA LYS A 397 -4.66 -32.24 12.79
C LYS A 397 -4.40 -31.38 11.56
N VAL A 398 -3.20 -30.82 11.45
CA VAL A 398 -2.77 -29.99 10.33
C VAL A 398 -1.83 -30.77 9.44
N GLU A 399 -2.20 -30.96 8.18
CA GLU A 399 -1.40 -31.71 7.20
C GLU A 399 -1.20 -30.90 5.93
N ILE A 400 -0.01 -31.01 5.34
CA ILE A 400 0.24 -30.56 3.97
C ILE A 400 0.00 -31.77 3.08
N TYR A 401 -1.14 -31.79 2.39
CA TYR A 401 -1.47 -32.88 1.50
C TYR A 401 -0.48 -32.97 0.34
N SER A 402 -0.03 -34.18 0.03
CA SER A 402 0.86 -34.43 -1.10
C SER A 402 0.13 -34.14 -2.42
N LYS A 403 0.88 -33.95 -3.50
CA LYS A 403 0.32 -33.75 -4.85
C LYS A 403 -0.63 -34.87 -5.28
N ASP A 404 -0.50 -36.07 -4.72
CA ASP A 404 -1.28 -37.26 -5.10
C ASP A 404 -2.63 -37.34 -4.36
N HIS A 405 -2.86 -36.46 -3.37
CA HIS A 405 -4.13 -36.36 -2.67
C HIS A 405 -5.26 -35.88 -3.59
N THR A 406 -6.48 -36.38 -3.39
CA THR A 406 -7.67 -36.11 -4.23
C THR A 406 -7.92 -34.62 -4.50
N ILE A 407 -7.65 -33.75 -3.51
CA ILE A 407 -7.77 -32.28 -3.65
C ILE A 407 -6.92 -31.68 -4.80
N TYR A 408 -5.87 -32.38 -5.26
CA TYR A 408 -5.04 -31.95 -6.39
C TYR A 408 -5.28 -32.79 -7.65
N GLN A 409 -6.20 -33.76 -7.60
CA GLN A 409 -6.50 -34.66 -8.71
C GLN A 409 -7.82 -34.32 -9.39
N ILE A 410 -8.80 -33.75 -8.67
CA ILE A 410 -10.15 -33.48 -9.21
C ILE A 410 -10.63 -32.05 -8.97
N PRO A 411 -11.37 -31.44 -9.94
CA PRO A 411 -11.53 -31.91 -11.32
C PRO A 411 -10.28 -31.68 -12.19
N PHE A 412 -9.31 -30.88 -11.72
CA PHE A 412 -8.06 -30.65 -12.43
C PHE A 412 -6.90 -31.39 -11.78
N LYS A 413 -6.16 -32.16 -12.57
CA LYS A 413 -4.90 -32.77 -12.14
C LYS A 413 -3.79 -31.72 -12.05
N ILE A 414 -3.15 -31.63 -10.88
CA ILE A 414 -2.01 -30.72 -10.61
C ILE A 414 -0.74 -31.54 -10.34
N GLU A 415 0.19 -31.52 -11.28
CA GLU A 415 1.42 -32.34 -11.18
C GLU A 415 2.62 -31.57 -10.59
N LYS A 416 2.64 -30.25 -10.78
CA LYS A 416 3.69 -29.34 -10.30
C LYS A 416 3.06 -28.05 -9.83
N PHE A 417 3.67 -27.38 -8.87
CA PHE A 417 3.23 -26.10 -8.32
C PHE A 417 4.12 -24.97 -8.82
N PHE A 418 3.51 -23.92 -9.36
CA PHE A 418 4.16 -22.75 -9.93
C PHE A 418 3.85 -21.52 -9.09
N TYR A 419 4.91 -20.86 -8.63
CA TYR A 419 4.85 -19.67 -7.80
C TYR A 419 5.38 -18.47 -8.57
N THR A 420 4.84 -17.28 -8.31
CA THR A 420 5.25 -16.02 -8.96
C THR A 420 6.61 -15.51 -8.48
N PHE A 421 7.13 -16.05 -7.38
CA PHE A 421 8.45 -15.78 -6.84
C PHE A 421 9.22 -17.10 -6.68
N PRO A 422 10.57 -17.12 -6.77
CA PRO A 422 11.35 -18.32 -6.53
C PRO A 422 10.94 -19.03 -5.23
N HIS A 423 10.37 -20.23 -5.39
CA HIS A 423 9.90 -21.07 -4.30
C HIS A 423 10.10 -22.54 -4.66
N LYS A 424 10.25 -23.40 -3.65
CA LYS A 424 10.34 -24.85 -3.85
C LYS A 424 9.01 -25.37 -4.39
N ASN A 425 9.07 -26.44 -5.20
CA ASN A 425 7.89 -27.12 -5.72
C ASN A 425 7.20 -27.96 -4.62
N THR A 426 6.63 -27.30 -3.61
CA THR A 426 5.89 -27.90 -2.51
C THR A 426 4.39 -27.66 -2.68
N PRO A 427 3.52 -28.56 -2.21
CA PRO A 427 2.08 -28.32 -2.20
C PRO A 427 1.72 -27.05 -1.40
N PRO A 428 0.75 -26.24 -1.88
CA PRO A 428 0.48 -24.92 -1.33
C PRO A 428 -0.63 -24.88 -0.25
N LEU A 429 -1.21 -26.02 0.14
CA LEU A 429 -2.35 -26.08 1.05
C LEU A 429 -2.00 -26.76 2.37
N GLU A 430 -2.35 -26.09 3.46
CA GLU A 430 -2.51 -26.67 4.79
C GLU A 430 -3.97 -27.08 4.96
N VAL A 431 -4.21 -28.33 5.34
CA VAL A 431 -5.55 -28.85 5.58
C VAL A 431 -5.71 -29.20 7.05
N TYR A 432 -6.77 -28.67 7.65
CA TYR A 432 -7.14 -28.83 9.04
C TYR A 432 -8.28 -29.85 9.10
N THR A 433 -8.07 -30.92 9.88
CA THR A 433 -9.05 -31.99 10.05
C THR A 433 -9.41 -32.21 11.51
N VAL A 434 -10.68 -32.47 11.78
CA VAL A 434 -11.20 -32.82 13.11
C VAL A 434 -12.00 -34.11 12.95
N ASN A 435 -11.66 -35.14 13.74
CA ASN A 435 -12.30 -36.46 13.67
C ASN A 435 -12.34 -37.06 12.24
N GLY A 436 -11.29 -36.79 11.43
CA GLY A 436 -11.19 -37.25 10.05
C GLY A 436 -11.95 -36.43 9.00
N SER A 437 -12.74 -35.43 9.41
CA SER A 437 -13.45 -34.52 8.50
C SER A 437 -12.65 -33.23 8.27
N VAL A 438 -12.63 -32.71 7.04
CA VAL A 438 -11.96 -31.45 6.71
C VAL A 438 -12.80 -30.27 7.21
N CYS A 439 -12.22 -29.42 8.05
CA CYS A 439 -12.87 -28.21 8.54
C CYS A 439 -12.30 -26.94 7.92
N ALA A 440 -11.01 -26.91 7.57
CA ALA A 440 -10.42 -25.75 6.89
C ALA A 440 -9.33 -26.14 5.89
N VAL A 441 -9.25 -25.37 4.81
CA VAL A 441 -8.18 -25.42 3.81
C VAL A 441 -7.56 -24.03 3.72
N PHE A 442 -6.27 -23.93 3.99
CA PHE A 442 -5.54 -22.67 4.04
C PHE A 442 -4.39 -22.65 3.04
N SER A 443 -4.24 -21.55 2.29
CA SER A 443 -3.05 -21.30 1.48
C SER A 443 -2.26 -20.09 2.00
N PRO A 444 -0.96 -20.25 2.34
CA PRO A 444 -0.10 -19.14 2.72
C PRO A 444 0.49 -18.40 1.50
N TYR A 445 0.15 -18.80 0.26
CA TYR A 445 0.78 -18.34 -0.98
C TYR A 445 -0.18 -17.63 -1.94
N GLY A 446 -1.25 -16.98 -1.46
CA GLY A 446 -2.12 -16.13 -2.27
C GLY A 446 -2.77 -16.79 -3.49
N LEU A 447 -4.01 -17.24 -3.35
CA LEU A 447 -4.87 -17.79 -4.39
C LEU A 447 -5.77 -16.75 -5.05
N GLY A 448 -6.36 -15.86 -4.24
CA GLY A 448 -7.38 -14.89 -4.66
C GLY A 448 -6.87 -13.93 -5.73
N GLY A 449 -5.57 -13.60 -5.69
CA GLY A 449 -4.96 -12.80 -6.75
C GLY A 449 -5.04 -13.48 -8.12
N GLY A 450 -4.80 -14.79 -8.16
CA GLY A 450 -4.91 -15.59 -9.37
C GLY A 450 -6.34 -15.75 -9.87
N TRP A 451 -7.32 -15.82 -8.96
CA TRP A 451 -8.75 -15.86 -9.32
C TRP A 451 -9.22 -14.56 -9.99
N GLU A 452 -8.72 -13.42 -9.50
CA GLU A 452 -8.94 -12.11 -10.12
C GLU A 452 -8.24 -11.99 -11.49
N GLY A 453 -7.05 -12.59 -11.65
CA GLY A 453 -6.35 -12.73 -12.93
C GLY A 453 -5.55 -11.50 -13.37
N ILE A 454 -5.29 -10.56 -12.45
CA ILE A 454 -4.45 -9.38 -12.72
C ILE A 454 -2.99 -9.69 -12.34
N PRO A 455 -1.98 -9.32 -13.15
CA PRO A 455 -0.58 -9.49 -12.76
C PRO A 455 -0.22 -8.68 -11.50
N ARG A 456 0.49 -9.30 -10.55
CA ARG A 456 0.95 -8.66 -9.30
C ARG A 456 2.46 -8.88 -9.13
N PRO A 457 3.29 -7.86 -9.36
CA PRO A 457 4.73 -8.04 -9.28
C PRO A 457 5.19 -8.14 -7.83
N TYR A 458 6.28 -8.91 -7.62
CA TYR A 458 6.99 -9.04 -6.34
C TYR A 458 6.21 -9.69 -5.18
N THR A 459 5.05 -10.30 -5.45
CA THR A 459 4.23 -11.00 -4.46
C THR A 459 4.53 -12.50 -4.44
N PHE A 460 4.26 -13.17 -3.31
CA PHE A 460 4.36 -14.62 -3.18
C PHE A 460 3.00 -15.27 -3.47
N ASN A 461 2.63 -15.30 -4.76
CA ASN A 461 1.37 -15.87 -5.23
C ASN A 461 1.58 -17.22 -5.93
N ILE A 462 0.53 -18.02 -5.99
CA ILE A 462 0.44 -19.10 -6.99
C ILE A 462 0.15 -18.47 -8.36
N GLU A 463 0.72 -19.04 -9.42
CA GLU A 463 0.44 -18.61 -10.79
C GLU A 463 -1.08 -18.65 -11.07
N SER A 464 -1.59 -17.64 -11.80
CA SER A 464 -3.02 -17.37 -11.92
C SER A 464 -3.84 -18.54 -12.46
N ASN A 465 -3.40 -19.19 -13.55
CA ASN A 465 -4.14 -20.32 -14.12
C ASN A 465 -4.18 -21.50 -13.15
N GLN A 466 -3.08 -21.74 -12.43
CA GLN A 466 -3.03 -22.78 -11.42
C GLN A 466 -3.87 -22.45 -10.18
N ALA A 467 -3.83 -21.21 -9.69
CA ALA A 467 -4.61 -20.77 -8.54
C ALA A 467 -6.12 -20.97 -8.78
N VAL A 468 -6.59 -20.69 -10.00
CA VAL A 468 -7.98 -20.96 -10.41
C VAL A 468 -8.29 -22.46 -10.37
N LYS A 469 -7.44 -23.31 -10.94
CA LYS A 469 -7.64 -24.78 -10.91
C LYS A 469 -7.66 -25.31 -9.49
N ILE A 470 -6.71 -24.90 -8.65
CA ILE A 470 -6.64 -25.27 -7.23
C ILE A 470 -7.90 -24.80 -6.50
N GLY A 471 -8.36 -23.56 -6.71
CA GLY A 471 -9.59 -23.06 -6.10
C GLY A 471 -10.82 -23.89 -6.48
N VAL A 472 -10.95 -24.27 -7.77
CA VAL A 472 -12.04 -25.14 -8.23
C VAL A 472 -11.96 -26.51 -7.57
N ASN A 473 -10.76 -27.08 -7.47
CA ASN A 473 -10.56 -28.35 -6.80
C ASN A 473 -10.92 -28.28 -5.31
N ILE A 474 -10.49 -27.23 -4.58
CA ILE A 474 -10.81 -27.04 -3.16
C ILE A 474 -12.33 -27.03 -2.96
N ILE A 475 -13.05 -26.20 -3.73
CA ILE A 475 -14.51 -26.12 -3.60
C ILE A 475 -15.17 -27.45 -3.97
N THR A 476 -14.72 -28.11 -5.04
CA THR A 476 -15.27 -29.41 -5.45
C THR A 476 -15.05 -30.47 -4.38
N TYR A 477 -13.85 -30.49 -3.79
CA TYR A 477 -13.47 -31.44 -2.75
C TYR A 477 -14.32 -31.23 -1.48
N LEU A 478 -14.42 -30.01 -0.96
CA LEU A 478 -15.23 -29.66 0.21
C LEU A 478 -16.74 -29.91 0.03
N MET A 479 -17.22 -29.95 -1.23
CA MET A 479 -18.62 -30.25 -1.53
C MET A 479 -18.91 -31.74 -1.69
N THR A 480 -17.89 -32.59 -1.76
CA THR A 480 -18.04 -34.02 -2.09
C THR A 480 -17.46 -34.99 -1.05
N HIS A 481 -16.65 -34.47 -0.12
CA HIS A 481 -15.99 -35.21 0.96
C HIS A 481 -16.19 -34.42 2.25
#